data_AF-A0A1I5VBC3-F1
#
_entry.id   AF-A0A1I5VBC3-F1
#
_cell.length_a   1.000
_cell.length_b   1.000
_cell.length_c   1.000
_cell.angle_alpha   90.00
_cell.angle_beta   90.00
_cell.angle_gamma   90.00
#
_symmetry.space_group_name_H-M   'P 1'
#
loop_
_entity.id
_entity.type
_entity.pdbx_description
1 polymer ?
#
loop_
_entity_poly.entity_id
_entity_poly.type
_entity_poly.pdbx_seq_one_letter_code
_entity_poly.pdbx_strand_id
1 'polypeptide(L)' 'MLLPPDDILTTAEAAVELRCSPRQVQRLLKAGLLDGTFRNGRWQTTALAIWRYKGIEADMTRLWLDHWREASADDLS' A
#
# COMPACT_ATOMS: atom_id res chain seq x y z
N MET A 1 12.11 3.41 0.67
CA MET A 1 11.30 4.50 0.10
C MET A 1 9.90 4.34 0.64
N LEU A 2 9.31 5.40 1.19
CA LEU A 2 7.95 5.35 1.72
C LEU A 2 6.97 5.45 0.54
N LEU A 3 6.07 4.48 0.39
CA LEU A 3 5.10 4.49 -0.70
C LEU A 3 3.99 5.50 -0.42
N PRO A 4 3.54 6.28 -1.41
CA PRO A 4 2.32 7.07 -1.30
C PRO A 4 1.12 6.19 -0.94
N PRO A 5 0.16 6.66 -0.13
CA PRO A 5 -0.99 5.89 0.30
C PRO A 5 -1.88 5.42 -0.87
N ASP A 6 -1.94 6.20 -1.94
CA ASP A 6 -2.70 5.96 -3.16
C ASP A 6 -1.94 5.15 -4.22
N ASP A 7 -0.67 4.81 -3.97
CA ASP A 7 0.13 4.04 -4.89
C ASP A 7 -0.49 2.66 -5.12
N ILE A 8 -0.54 2.22 -6.38
CA ILE A 8 -1.26 1.02 -6.79
C ILE A 8 -0.28 -0.14 -6.92
N LEU A 9 -0.45 -1.14 -6.07
CA LEU A 9 0.38 -2.34 -6.05
C LEU A 9 -0.34 -3.50 -6.74
N THR A 10 0.40 -4.22 -7.56
CA THR A 10 0.05 -5.56 -8.03
C THR A 10 0.11 -6.57 -6.88
N THR A 11 -0.45 -7.76 -7.09
CA THR A 11 -0.32 -8.87 -6.14
C THR A 11 1.12 -9.27 -5.85
N ALA A 12 2.05 -9.01 -6.77
CA ALA A 12 3.46 -9.33 -6.58
C ALA A 12 4.14 -8.31 -5.66
N GLU A 13 3.90 -7.02 -5.87
CA GLU A 13 4.46 -5.95 -5.03
C GLU A 13 3.86 -5.98 -3.62
N ALA A 14 2.54 -6.18 -3.51
CA ALA A 14 1.88 -6.36 -2.22
C ALA A 14 2.41 -7.58 -1.44
N ALA A 15 2.86 -8.62 -2.13
CA ALA A 15 3.46 -9.80 -1.50
C ALA A 15 4.81 -9.49 -0.85
N VAL A 16 5.60 -8.59 -1.45
CA VAL A 16 6.84 -8.08 -0.85
C VAL A 16 6.53 -7.29 0.43
N GLU A 17 5.56 -6.37 0.38
CA GLU A 17 5.15 -5.55 1.52
C GLU A 17 4.57 -6.35 2.70
N LEU A 18 3.79 -7.39 2.38
CA LEU A 18 3.17 -8.29 3.35
C LEU A 18 4.09 -9.46 3.76
N ARG A 19 5.27 -9.58 3.15
CA ARG A 19 6.23 -10.67 3.36
C ARG A 19 5.58 -12.05 3.26
N CYS A 20 4.76 -12.24 2.22
CA CYS A 20 4.07 -13.49 1.96
C CYS A 20 4.10 -13.84 0.46
N SER A 21 3.47 -14.94 0.06
CA SER A 21 3.40 -15.31 -1.36
C SER A 21 2.31 -14.52 -2.11
N PRO A 22 2.46 -14.25 -3.43
CA PRO A 22 1.41 -13.63 -4.23
C PRO A 22 0.08 -14.40 -4.20
N ARG A 23 0.13 -15.73 -4.04
CA ARG A 23 -1.06 -16.58 -3.88
C ARG A 23 -1.80 -16.30 -2.57
N GLN A 24 -1.08 -16.04 -1.48
CA GLN A 24 -1.69 -15.63 -0.22
C GLN A 24 -2.35 -14.26 -0.35
N VAL A 25 -1.69 -13.30 -1.01
CA VAL A 25 -2.28 -11.97 -1.29
C VAL A 25 -3.56 -12.09 -2.08
N GLN A 26 -3.56 -12.85 -3.19
CA GLN A 26 -4.77 -13.09 -3.98
C GLN A 26 -5.90 -13.72 -3.15
N ARG A 27 -5.58 -14.59 -2.20
CA ARG A 27 -6.58 -15.20 -1.31
C ARG A 27 -7.17 -14.16 -0.36
N LEU A 28 -6.35 -13.26 0.20
CA LEU A 28 -6.82 -12.17 1.06
C LEU A 28 -7.75 -11.22 0.28
N LEU A 29 -7.36 -10.84 -0.94
CA LEU A 29 -8.15 -9.98 -1.82
C LEU A 29 -9.48 -10.62 -2.22
N LYS A 30 -9.46 -11.89 -2.64
CA LYS A 30 -10.69 -12.64 -2.97
C LYS A 30 -11.63 -12.81 -1.78
N ALA A 31 -11.09 -12.92 -0.57
CA ALA A 31 -11.85 -13.06 0.65
C ALA A 31 -12.36 -11.72 1.21
N GLY A 32 -11.98 -10.59 0.63
CA GLY A 32 -12.29 -9.25 1.15
C GLY A 32 -11.59 -8.93 2.47
N LEU A 33 -10.53 -9.67 2.82
CA LEU A 33 -9.74 -9.41 4.03
C LEU A 33 -8.67 -8.35 3.80
N LEU A 34 -8.23 -8.19 2.55
CA LEU A 34 -7.42 -7.08 2.08
C LEU A 34 -8.25 -6.32 1.06
N ASP A 35 -8.34 -4.99 1.22
CA ASP A 35 -9.05 -4.14 0.27
C ASP A 35 -8.31 -4.12 -1.07
N GLY A 36 -9.05 -4.20 -2.17
CA GLY A 36 -8.47 -4.10 -3.49
C GLY A 36 -9.51 -4.18 -4.59
N THR A 37 -9.06 -3.98 -5.82
CA THR A 37 -9.91 -3.99 -7.02
C THR A 37 -9.43 -5.02 -8.02
N PHE A 38 -10.36 -5.63 -8.74
CA PHE A 38 -10.07 -6.53 -9.84
C PHE A 38 -10.31 -5.82 -11.16
N ARG A 39 -9.23 -5.51 -11.89
CA ARG A 39 -9.27 -4.78 -13.16
C ARG A 39 -8.40 -5.47 -14.20
N ASN A 40 -8.88 -5.57 -15.43
CA ASN A 40 -8.16 -6.18 -16.56
C ASN A 40 -7.61 -7.58 -16.25
N GLY A 41 -8.40 -8.41 -15.55
CA GLY A 41 -8.02 -9.78 -15.20
C GLY A 41 -6.99 -9.90 -14.07
N ARG A 42 -6.67 -8.79 -13.37
CA ARG A 42 -5.65 -8.74 -12.33
C ARG A 42 -6.18 -8.06 -11.07
N TRP A 43 -5.71 -8.54 -9.93
CA TRP A 43 -5.96 -7.92 -8.64
C TRP A 43 -4.94 -6.81 -8.38
N GLN A 44 -5.42 -5.69 -7.85
CA GLN A 44 -4.64 -4.53 -7.45
C GLN A 44 -5.09 -4.07 -6.06
N THR A 45 -4.16 -3.52 -5.27
CA THR A 45 -4.42 -2.94 -3.94
C THR A 45 -3.69 -1.60 -3.84
N THR A 46 -4.01 -0.79 -2.83
CA THR A 46 -3.22 0.41 -2.52
C THR A 46 -2.27 0.17 -1.35
N ALA A 47 -1.26 1.04 -1.20
CA ALA A 47 -0.41 1.03 -0.01
C ALA A 47 -1.23 1.26 1.26
N LEU A 48 -2.21 2.17 1.22
CA LEU A 48 -3.13 2.43 2.32
C LEU A 48 -3.90 1.17 2.76
N ALA A 49 -4.41 0.40 1.81
CA ALA A 49 -5.11 -0.86 2.10
C ALA A 49 -4.19 -1.88 2.81
N ILE A 50 -2.91 -1.94 2.41
CA ILE A 50 -1.90 -2.77 3.09
C ILE A 50 -1.65 -2.28 4.52
N TRP A 51 -1.55 -0.97 4.73
CA TRP A 51 -1.34 -0.41 6.08
C TRP A 51 -2.53 -0.67 7.00
N ARG A 52 -3.76 -0.55 6.48
CA ARG A 52 -5.00 -0.92 7.17
C ARG A 52 -4.99 -2.37 7.59
N TYR A 53 -4.69 -3.26 6.65
CA TYR A 53 -4.60 -4.70 6.93
C TYR A 53 -3.57 -5.02 8.02
N LYS A 54 -2.44 -4.30 8.04
CA LYS A 54 -1.38 -4.46 9.05
C LYS A 54 -1.68 -3.76 10.38
N GLY A 55 -2.74 -2.95 10.46
CA GLY A 55 -3.06 -2.15 11.65
C GLY A 55 -2.09 -0.99 11.91
N ILE A 56 -1.39 -0.51 10.87
CA ILE A 56 -0.36 0.55 10.97
C ILE A 56 -0.71 1.81 10.16
N GLU A 57 -1.98 1.99 9.79
CA GLU A 57 -2.45 3.11 8.97
C GLU A 57 -2.08 4.47 9.57
N ALA A 58 -2.28 4.66 10.88
CA ALA A 58 -2.03 5.94 11.53
C ALA A 58 -0.54 6.33 11.50
N ASP A 59 0.33 5.37 11.83
CA ASP A 59 1.78 5.61 11.86
C ASP A 59 2.33 5.87 10.47
N MET A 60 1.93 5.05 9.48
CA MET A 60 2.42 5.19 8.10
C MET A 60 1.88 6.46 7.44
N THR A 61 0.63 6.82 7.69
CA THR A 61 0.06 8.09 7.21
C THR A 61 0.81 9.28 7.80
N ARG A 62 1.14 9.23 9.09
CA ARG A 62 1.92 10.30 9.73
C ARG A 62 3.31 10.42 9.11
N LEU A 63 4.04 9.31 9.00
CA LEU A 63 5.36 9.28 8.36
C LEU A 63 5.31 9.80 6.92
N TRP A 64 4.23 9.49 6.18
CA TRP A 64 4.05 9.97 4.82
C TRP A 64 3.84 11.48 4.75
N LEU A 65 2.99 12.01 5.62
CA LEU A 65 2.75 13.46 5.69
C LEU A 65 4.01 14.23 6.11
N ASP A 66 4.77 13.70 7.06
CA ASP A 66 6.01 14.32 7.51
C ASP A 66 7.06 14.30 6.37
N HIS A 67 7.23 13.17 5.69
CA HIS A 67 8.10 13.07 4.51
C HIS A 67 7.70 14.03 3.38
N TRP A 68 6.40 14.13 3.09
CA TRP A 68 5.89 15.02 2.03
C TRP A 68 6.13 16.50 2.36
N ARG A 69 6.01 16.89 3.63
CA ARG A 69 6.29 18.26 4.09
C ARG A 69 7.76 18.63 3.97
N GLU A 70 8.66 17.72 4.33
CA GLU A 70 10.10 17.93 4.21
C GLU A 70 10.51 18.08 2.74
N ALA A 71 10.06 17.17 1.87
CA ALA A 71 10.35 17.24 0.44
C ALA A 71 9.81 18.54 -0.22
N SER A 72 8.64 19.01 0.22
CA SER A 72 8.05 20.26 -0.29
C SER A 72 8.78 21.53 0.18
N ALA A 73 9.52 21.46 1.29
CA ALA A 73 10.29 22.59 1.81
C ALA A 73 11.65 22.73 1.10
N ASP A 74 12.26 21.60 0.71
CA ASP A 74 13.52 21.58 -0.04
C ASP A 74 13.37 22.10 -1.48
N ASP A 75 12.22 21.89 -2.13
CA ASP A 75 11.93 22.41 -3.49
C ASP A 75 11.74 23.94 -3.56
N LEU A 76 11.66 24.63 -2.41
CA LEU A 76 11.46 26.09 -2.31
C LEU A 76 12.73 26.86 -1.85
N SER A 77 13.85 26.16 -1.64
CA SER A 77 15.14 26.73 -1.20
C SER A 77 16.18 26.76 -2.31
#